data_AF-A0A165PEH4-F1
#
_entry.id   AF-A0A165PEH4-F1
#
_cell.length_a   1.000
_cell.length_b   1.000
_cell.length_c   1.000
_cell.angle_alpha   90.00
_cell.angle_beta   90.00
_cell.angle_gamma   90.00
#
_symmetry.space_group_name_H-M   'P 1'
#
loop_
_entity.id
_entity.type
_entity.pdbx_description
1 polymer ?
#
loop_
_entity_poly.entity_id
_entity_poly.type
_entity_poly.pdbx_seq_one_letter_code
_entity_poly.pdbx_strand_id
1 'polypeptide(L)'
;MLRVVLLFALLSGSVAQAETIDVPVLADGKVDLDAIYSTFKATTYAVETGRMPEFTGSFLEQSFSAIYDNSDFTKPFDLIIKSTDLSENAYFMLAVLLNDIICLEPKLPPNKLLWQETAVSFSGGWKVQLSCAEAD
;
A
#
# COMPACT_ATOMS: atom_id res chain seq x y z
N MET A 1 -20.31 47.21 27.91
CA MET A 1 -19.10 46.76 27.18
C MET A 1 -18.78 45.32 27.57
N LEU A 2 -19.51 44.33 27.04
CA LEU A 2 -19.33 42.92 27.41
C LEU A 2 -19.87 41.99 26.30
N ARG A 3 -19.46 42.16 25.04
CA ARG A 3 -20.00 41.33 23.94
C ARG A 3 -19.04 40.98 22.79
N VAL A 4 -17.75 41.29 22.88
CA VAL A 4 -16.84 41.13 21.72
C VAL A 4 -15.74 40.08 21.92
N VAL A 5 -15.57 39.51 23.12
CA VAL A 5 -14.39 38.67 23.42
C VAL A 5 -14.62 37.16 23.17
N LEU A 6 -15.84 36.71 22.91
CA LEU A 6 -16.16 35.27 22.88
C LEU A 6 -16.10 34.59 21.50
N LEU A 7 -15.73 35.30 20.44
CA LEU A 7 -15.77 34.75 19.07
C LEU A 7 -14.41 34.31 18.51
N PHE A 8 -13.30 34.52 19.22
CA PHE A 8 -11.96 34.11 18.77
C PHE A 8 -11.48 32.76 19.33
N ALA A 9 -12.23 32.13 20.24
CA ALA A 9 -11.81 30.90 20.92
C ALA A 9 -12.18 29.60 20.18
N LEU A 10 -12.84 29.66 19.02
CA LEU A 10 -13.38 28.47 18.32
C LEU A 10 -12.59 28.03 17.08
N LEU A 11 -11.48 28.69 16.75
CA LEU A 11 -10.68 28.36 15.56
C LEU A 11 -9.39 27.59 15.85
N SER A 12 -9.13 27.23 17.11
CA SER A 12 -8.03 26.34 17.50
C SER A 12 -8.47 24.87 17.41
N GLY A 13 -9.14 24.50 16.32
CA GLY A 13 -9.28 23.10 15.96
C GLY A 13 -7.90 22.61 15.58
N SER A 14 -7.25 21.89 16.50
CA SER A 14 -5.99 21.19 16.23
C SER A 14 -6.17 20.40 14.94
N VAL A 15 -5.48 20.78 13.88
CA VAL A 15 -5.31 19.92 12.72
C VAL A 15 -4.49 18.75 13.27
N ALA A 16 -5.17 17.65 13.62
CA ALA A 16 -4.50 16.39 13.86
C ALA A 16 -3.82 16.04 12.52
N GLN A 17 -2.55 16.38 12.38
CA GLN A 17 -1.73 15.83 11.31
C GLN A 17 -1.75 14.33 11.57
N ALA A 18 -2.40 13.58 10.68
CA ALA A 18 -2.28 12.13 10.66
C ALA A 18 -0.79 11.84 10.57
N GLU A 19 -0.25 11.15 11.58
CA GLU A 19 1.15 10.80 11.63
C GLU A 19 1.38 9.75 10.55
N THR A 20 1.94 10.18 9.42
CA THR A 20 2.25 9.27 8.32
C THR A 20 3.37 8.32 8.74
N ILE A 21 3.15 7.02 8.60
CA ILE A 21 4.11 5.99 8.95
C ILE A 21 5.06 5.73 7.78
N ASP A 22 6.35 5.91 8.05
CA ASP A 22 7.44 5.75 7.09
C ASP A 22 8.10 4.37 7.15
N VAL A 23 8.80 4.04 6.06
CA VAL A 23 9.56 2.81 5.93
C VAL A 23 10.84 2.88 6.77
N PRO A 24 11.11 1.88 7.62
CA PRO A 24 12.37 1.81 8.37
C PRO A 24 13.60 1.77 7.46
N VAL A 25 14.62 2.57 7.80
CA VAL A 25 15.89 2.61 7.09
C VAL A 25 17.06 2.39 8.04
N LEU A 26 18.10 1.74 7.52
CA LEU A 26 19.40 1.58 8.15
C LEU A 26 20.14 2.92 8.22
N ALA A 27 21.22 2.95 8.99
CA ALA A 27 22.06 4.16 9.15
C ALA A 27 22.68 4.68 7.84
N ASP A 28 22.79 3.84 6.81
CA ASP A 28 23.28 4.22 5.48
C ASP A 28 22.16 4.67 4.53
N GLY A 29 20.92 4.78 5.02
CA GLY A 29 19.75 5.19 4.27
C GLY A 29 19.11 4.10 3.41
N LYS A 30 19.64 2.86 3.45
CA LYS A 30 18.99 1.72 2.80
C LYS A 30 17.80 1.25 3.60
N VAL A 31 16.86 0.64 2.92
CA VAL A 31 15.67 0.01 3.50
C VAL A 31 16.07 -1.14 4.43
N ASP A 32 15.55 -1.16 5.66
CA ASP A 32 15.72 -2.27 6.60
C ASP A 32 14.68 -3.35 6.32
N LEU A 33 15.05 -4.35 5.52
CA LEU A 33 14.15 -5.42 5.11
C LEU A 33 13.71 -6.31 6.28
N ASP A 34 14.57 -6.55 7.26
CA ASP A 34 14.24 -7.42 8.41
C ASP A 34 13.15 -6.78 9.26
N ALA A 35 13.26 -5.46 9.48
CA ALA A 35 12.21 -4.69 10.15
C ALA A 35 10.89 -4.73 9.36
N ILE A 36 10.94 -4.60 8.03
CA ILE A 36 9.76 -4.54 7.16
C ILE A 36 9.01 -5.87 7.09
N TYR A 37 9.70 -6.96 6.75
CA TYR A 37 9.07 -8.26 6.52
C TYR A 37 8.35 -8.78 7.77
N SER A 38 8.86 -8.48 8.96
CA SER A 38 8.24 -8.90 10.22
C SER A 38 6.87 -8.24 10.49
N THR A 39 6.62 -7.08 9.91
CA THR A 39 5.36 -6.32 10.09
C THR A 39 4.30 -6.68 9.04
N PHE A 40 4.72 -7.24 7.91
CA PHE A 40 3.83 -7.51 6.79
C PHE A 40 3.00 -8.78 7.04
N LYS A 41 1.69 -8.62 6.97
CA LYS A 41 0.71 -9.70 7.01
C LYS A 41 -0.34 -9.42 5.96
N ALA A 42 -0.56 -10.36 5.06
CA ALA A 42 -1.62 -10.30 4.07
C ALA A 42 -2.48 -11.56 4.13
N THR A 43 -3.78 -11.38 4.01
CA THR A 43 -4.76 -12.46 3.94
C THR A 43 -5.61 -12.27 2.70
N THR A 44 -5.96 -13.39 2.07
CA THR A 44 -6.86 -13.45 0.93
C THR A 44 -7.78 -14.65 1.11
N TYR A 45 -9.00 -14.57 0.58
CA TYR A 45 -9.96 -15.66 0.64
C TYR A 45 -9.76 -16.57 -0.57
N ALA A 46 -9.57 -17.87 -0.30
CA ALA A 46 -9.65 -18.89 -1.34
C ALA A 46 -11.13 -19.18 -1.62
N VAL A 47 -11.53 -19.10 -2.88
CA VAL A 47 -12.82 -19.55 -3.40
C VAL A 47 -12.61 -20.71 -4.37
N GLU A 48 -13.68 -21.42 -4.75
CA GLU A 48 -13.57 -22.62 -5.61
C GLU A 48 -12.89 -22.33 -6.97
N THR A 49 -12.95 -21.08 -7.44
CA THR A 49 -12.39 -20.64 -8.73
C THR A 49 -10.96 -20.10 -8.63
N GLY A 50 -10.33 -20.10 -7.44
CA GLY A 50 -9.01 -19.51 -7.20
C GLY A 50 -9.01 -18.54 -6.01
N ARG A 51 -8.00 -17.69 -5.88
CA ARG A 51 -8.04 -16.61 -4.87
C ARG A 51 -8.94 -15.47 -5.34
N MET A 52 -9.66 -14.87 -4.39
CA MET A 52 -10.27 -13.57 -4.65
C MET A 52 -9.17 -12.56 -4.93
N PRO A 53 -9.34 -11.64 -5.90
CA PRO A 53 -8.32 -10.66 -6.25
C PRO A 53 -8.33 -9.48 -5.27
N GLU A 54 -8.35 -9.81 -3.99
CA GLU A 54 -8.42 -8.92 -2.85
C GLU A 54 -7.53 -9.44 -1.72
N PHE A 55 -6.82 -8.51 -1.11
CA PHE A 55 -6.06 -8.70 0.12
C PHE A 55 -6.56 -7.77 1.21
N THR A 56 -6.56 -8.26 2.44
CA THR A 56 -6.64 -7.43 3.64
C THR A 56 -5.50 -7.81 4.58
N GLY A 57 -4.99 -6.87 5.35
CA GLY A 57 -3.80 -7.14 6.13
C GLY A 57 -3.30 -5.98 6.98
N SER A 58 -2.07 -6.16 7.47
CA SER A 58 -1.33 -5.14 8.21
C SER A 58 0.08 -4.96 7.64
N PHE A 59 0.57 -3.73 7.60
CA PHE A 59 1.94 -3.38 7.22
C PHE A 59 2.40 -2.17 8.04
N LEU A 60 3.59 -2.23 8.65
CA LEU A 60 4.07 -1.19 9.57
C LEU A 60 3.02 -0.80 10.63
N GLU A 61 2.36 -1.81 11.20
CA GLU A 61 1.27 -1.67 12.19
C GLU A 61 -0.01 -1.01 11.68
N GLN A 62 -0.06 -0.60 10.41
CA GLN A 62 -1.25 -0.04 9.77
C GLN A 62 -2.06 -1.09 9.04
N SER A 63 -3.39 -0.98 9.14
CA SER A 63 -4.27 -1.83 8.33
C SER A 63 -4.28 -1.37 6.88
N PHE A 64 -4.37 -2.33 5.96
CA PHE A 64 -4.56 -2.04 4.54
C PHE A 64 -5.58 -2.98 3.91
N SER A 65 -6.19 -2.51 2.82
CA SER A 65 -6.85 -3.37 1.83
C SER A 65 -6.23 -3.15 0.46
N ALA A 66 -6.20 -4.19 -0.36
CA ALA A 66 -5.71 -4.10 -1.72
C ALA A 66 -6.59 -4.92 -2.66
N ILE A 67 -6.88 -4.39 -3.85
CA ILE A 67 -7.65 -5.08 -4.88
C ILE A 67 -6.90 -5.03 -6.21
N TYR A 68 -7.00 -6.08 -7.01
CA TYR A 68 -6.40 -6.15 -8.34
C TYR A 68 -7.36 -6.79 -9.35
N ASP A 69 -6.99 -6.74 -10.63
CA ASP A 69 -7.65 -7.51 -11.68
C ASP A 69 -6.85 -8.79 -11.94
N ASN A 70 -7.50 -9.95 -11.89
CA ASN A 70 -6.92 -11.28 -12.12
C ASN A 70 -7.36 -11.92 -13.45
N SER A 71 -7.93 -11.14 -14.37
CA SER A 71 -8.43 -11.66 -15.65
C SER A 71 -7.35 -12.18 -16.60
N ASP A 72 -6.14 -11.59 -16.57
CA ASP A 72 -5.01 -11.99 -17.42
C ASP A 72 -3.65 -11.56 -16.82
N PHE A 73 -2.93 -12.51 -16.20
CA PHE A 73 -1.60 -12.28 -15.61
C PHE A 73 -0.47 -12.09 -16.64
N THR A 74 -0.73 -12.31 -17.93
CA THR A 74 0.25 -12.07 -19.00
C THR A 74 0.32 -10.60 -19.43
N LYS A 75 -0.60 -9.77 -18.93
CA LYS A 75 -0.64 -8.34 -19.21
C LYS A 75 -0.44 -7.53 -17.93
N PRO A 76 -0.01 -6.26 -18.04
CA PRO A 76 -0.03 -5.37 -16.90
C PRO A 76 -1.44 -5.20 -16.32
N PHE A 77 -1.54 -5.16 -15.00
CA PHE A 77 -2.80 -5.01 -14.26
C PHE A 77 -2.66 -3.96 -13.16
N ASP A 78 -3.77 -3.33 -12.80
CA ASP A 78 -3.80 -2.31 -11.75
C ASP A 78 -3.98 -2.98 -10.37
N LEU A 79 -3.14 -2.59 -9.41
CA LEU A 79 -3.30 -2.84 -7.98
C LEU A 79 -3.70 -1.54 -7.30
N ILE A 80 -4.82 -1.56 -6.58
CA ILE A 80 -5.29 -0.43 -5.77
C ILE A 80 -5.11 -0.79 -4.31
N ILE A 81 -4.28 -0.03 -3.59
CA ILE A 81 -4.01 -0.20 -2.16
C ILE A 81 -4.67 0.95 -1.40
N LYS A 82 -5.33 0.67 -0.28
CA LYS A 82 -5.93 1.67 0.61
C LYS A 82 -5.43 1.49 2.03
N SER A 83 -4.96 2.59 2.61
CA SER A 83 -4.64 2.74 4.03
C SER A 83 -4.79 4.21 4.44
N THR A 84 -4.98 4.47 5.72
CA THR A 84 -5.18 5.84 6.23
C THR A 84 -3.85 6.58 6.45
N ASP A 85 -2.81 5.86 6.86
CA ASP A 85 -1.64 6.48 7.49
C ASP A 85 -0.29 6.01 6.89
N LEU A 86 -0.29 5.28 5.77
CA LEU A 86 0.95 4.86 5.11
C LEU A 86 1.59 5.99 4.30
N SER A 87 2.92 6.10 4.36
CA SER A 87 3.67 6.99 3.46
C SER A 87 3.77 6.42 2.04
N GLU A 88 4.14 7.25 1.07
CA GLU A 88 4.38 6.81 -0.31
C GLU A 88 5.42 5.68 -0.37
N ASN A 89 6.47 5.76 0.47
CA ASN A 89 7.50 4.72 0.54
C ASN A 89 6.91 3.41 1.03
N ALA A 90 6.00 3.48 2.00
CA ALA A 90 5.33 2.32 2.53
C ALA A 90 4.37 1.70 1.50
N TYR A 91 3.64 2.52 0.75
CA TYR A 91 2.81 2.03 -0.35
C TYR A 91 3.62 1.36 -1.46
N PHE A 92 4.79 1.92 -1.82
CA PHE A 92 5.69 1.30 -2.80
C PHE A 92 6.17 -0.07 -2.32
N MET A 93 6.65 -0.15 -1.07
CA MET A 93 7.12 -1.41 -0.50
C MET A 93 5.99 -2.45 -0.43
N LEU A 94 4.80 -2.02 -0.03
CA LEU A 94 3.62 -2.88 0.02
C LEU A 94 3.23 -3.39 -1.37
N ALA A 95 3.34 -2.56 -2.40
CA ALA A 95 3.11 -2.96 -3.78
C ALA A 95 4.12 -3.99 -4.29
N VAL A 96 5.42 -3.83 -3.94
CA VAL A 96 6.47 -4.82 -4.25
C VAL A 96 6.13 -6.17 -3.61
N LEU A 97 5.82 -6.18 -2.31
CA LEU A 97 5.48 -7.41 -1.57
C LEU A 97 4.24 -8.11 -2.13
N LEU A 98 3.21 -7.34 -2.49
CA LEU A 98 1.99 -7.88 -3.08
C LEU A 98 2.23 -8.40 -4.50
N ASN A 99 3.07 -7.75 -5.31
CA ASN A 99 3.42 -8.24 -6.64
C ASN A 99 4.05 -9.63 -6.60
N ASP A 100 4.99 -9.83 -5.67
CA ASP A 100 5.62 -11.13 -5.44
C ASP A 100 4.56 -12.21 -5.12
N ILE A 101 3.61 -11.91 -4.22
CA ILE A 101 2.54 -12.85 -3.84
C ILE A 101 1.59 -13.14 -5.01
N ILE A 102 1.18 -12.10 -5.74
CA ILE A 102 0.23 -12.21 -6.84
C ILE A 102 0.83 -13.06 -7.97
N CYS A 103 2.07 -12.81 -8.38
CA CYS A 103 2.70 -13.53 -9.48
C CYS A 103 3.06 -14.98 -9.13
N LEU A 104 3.24 -15.32 -7.85
CA LEU A 104 3.43 -16.71 -7.42
C LEU A 104 2.22 -17.62 -7.72
N GLU A 105 0.99 -17.08 -7.75
CA GLU A 105 -0.22 -17.87 -8.01
C GLU A 105 -0.25 -18.48 -9.42
N PRO A 106 -0.06 -17.71 -10.53
CA PRO A 106 0.09 -18.26 -11.86
C PRO A 106 1.46 -18.94 -12.09
N LYS A 107 2.33 -19.02 -11.09
CA LYS A 107 3.73 -19.51 -11.17
C LYS A 107 4.59 -18.70 -12.14
N LEU A 108 4.37 -17.39 -12.16
CA LEU A 108 5.16 -16.44 -12.95
C LEU A 108 6.08 -15.64 -12.02
N PRO A 109 7.30 -15.30 -12.44
CA PRO A 109 8.12 -14.37 -11.69
C PRO A 109 7.51 -12.95 -11.75
N PRO A 110 7.61 -12.14 -10.68
CA PRO A 110 7.21 -10.73 -10.73
C PRO A 110 8.19 -9.92 -11.60
N ASN A 111 7.67 -8.99 -12.41
CA ASN A 111 8.53 -7.99 -13.05
C ASN A 111 9.01 -6.96 -12.03
N LYS A 112 10.13 -6.30 -12.36
CA LYS A 112 10.64 -5.19 -11.55
C LYS A 112 9.63 -4.05 -11.53
N LEU A 113 9.36 -3.54 -10.33
CA LEU A 113 8.50 -2.38 -10.12
C LEU A 113 9.37 -1.14 -9.89
N LEU A 114 9.24 -0.13 -10.76
CA LEU A 114 9.95 1.14 -10.59
C LEU A 114 9.09 2.15 -9.83
N TRP A 115 9.71 2.95 -8.97
CA TRP A 115 9.03 4.00 -8.20
C TRP A 115 8.16 4.95 -9.04
N GLN A 116 8.57 5.23 -10.26
CA GLN A 116 7.84 6.12 -11.17
C GLN A 116 6.55 5.49 -11.71
N GLU A 117 6.46 4.16 -11.66
CA GLU A 117 5.31 3.37 -12.12
C GLU A 117 4.27 3.17 -11.01
N THR A 118 4.60 3.57 -9.77
CA THR A 118 3.78 3.26 -8.59
C THR A 118 2.88 4.38 -8.08
N ALA A 119 3.08 5.63 -8.51
CA ALA A 119 2.51 6.77 -7.80
C ALA A 119 1.39 7.47 -8.57
N VAL A 120 0.15 6.98 -8.41
CA VAL A 120 -1.04 7.86 -8.53
C VAL A 120 -1.86 7.74 -7.26
N SER A 121 -1.86 8.81 -6.45
CA SER A 121 -2.81 8.96 -5.35
C SER A 121 -4.22 8.94 -5.93
N PHE A 122 -5.03 7.99 -5.48
CA PHE A 122 -6.37 7.75 -6.00
C PHE A 122 -7.35 7.57 -4.84
N SER A 123 -8.24 8.55 -4.64
CA SER A 123 -9.40 8.47 -3.73
C SER A 123 -9.08 7.90 -2.34
N GLY A 124 -8.03 8.37 -1.67
CA GLY A 124 -7.62 7.89 -0.35
C GLY A 124 -6.86 6.56 -0.38
N GLY A 125 -6.19 6.27 -1.49
CA GLY A 125 -5.32 5.12 -1.68
C GLY A 125 -4.27 5.38 -2.75
N TRP A 126 -3.62 4.32 -3.18
CA TRP A 126 -2.54 4.32 -4.15
C TRP A 126 -2.84 3.33 -5.26
N LYS A 127 -2.74 3.78 -6.51
CA LYS A 127 -2.87 2.92 -7.69
C LYS A 127 -1.50 2.68 -8.31
N VAL A 128 -1.15 1.42 -8.45
CA VAL A 128 0.10 0.91 -9.02
C VAL A 128 -0.24 0.02 -10.21
N GLN A 129 0.55 0.09 -11.28
CA GLN A 129 0.51 -0.93 -12.32
C GLN A 129 1.55 -2.01 -12.03
N LEU A 130 1.11 -3.26 -12.00
CA LEU A 130 1.93 -4.45 -11.78
C LEU A 130 1.99 -5.30 -13.05
N SER A 131 2.95 -6.23 -13.10
CA SER A 131 3.01 -7.27 -14.12
C SER A 131 3.85 -8.45 -13.65
N CYS A 132 3.54 -9.63 -14.21
CA CYS A 132 4.34 -10.84 -14.06
C CYS A 132 5.11 -11.08 -15.37
N ALA A 133 6.34 -11.57 -15.27
CA ALA A 133 7.12 -11.97 -16.45
C ALA A 133 6.60 -13.29 -17.01
N GLU A 134 6.70 -13.45 -18.32
CA GLU A 134 6.45 -14.75 -18.95
C GLU A 134 7.47 -15.78 -18.42
N ALA A 135 7.05 -17.02 -18.25
CA ALA A 135 7.98 -18.09 -17.90
C ALA A 135 8.85 -18.41 -19.13
N ASP A 136 10.17 -18.24 -18.99
CA ASP A 136 11.16 -18.64 -20.00
C ASP A 136 11.07 -20.14 -20.36
#